data_AF-A0A074YCC2-F1
#
_entry.id   AF-A0A074YCC2-F1
#
_cell.length_a   1.000
_cell.length_b   1.000
_cell.length_c   1.000
_cell.angle_alpha   90.00
_cell.angle_beta   90.00
_cell.angle_gamma   90.00
#
_symmetry.space_group_name_H-M   'P 1'
#
loop_
_entity.id
_entity.type
_entity.pdbx_description
1 polymer ?
#
loop_
_entity_poly.entity_id
_entity_poly.type
_entity_poly.pdbx_seq_one_letter_code
_entity_poly.pdbx_strand_id
1 'polypeptide(L)'
;TNVVEQTLDYYPPPCELQKIVNETIAFCDPLDGKTDGVIARSDLCHIYFDLNSTIGKPYHCAATQATSLGFGFGSKHKRHVGGSTSSEPEQNGTVSAQGVELVRTILNGLHDSEGRRAYINYQIGASFEDASTTYNTNTSAWELDIASTGGEWIARFINLVEASNLDILTNVTYDTVKEWMIRGWYMYEDVLQTTNPDLSAYHSGGGKILTFHGEQDDSIPTGSSVHFYESVRNTMYPSQSYNHSIATMNDWYRLYIVPGAAHCSTNTLQSNGPWPQTSMAQMIEWVENGNAPKTLNATAISGNMANWQLCSWPLRPMYKNNGTEVVCEYDQVSINTWMYDFDAYKLPLY
;
A
#
# COMPACT_ATOMS: atom_id res chain seq x y z
N THR A 1 -5.01 7.06 -8.45
CA THR A 1 -3.96 8.10 -8.56
C THR A 1 -4.14 8.94 -9.80
N ASN A 2 -4.04 8.37 -11.01
CA ASN A 2 -4.12 9.14 -12.27
C ASN A 2 -5.40 9.95 -12.47
N VAL A 3 -6.55 9.43 -12.02
CA VAL A 3 -7.81 10.20 -12.01
C VAL A 3 -7.77 11.37 -11.04
N VAL A 4 -7.01 11.27 -9.93
CA VAL A 4 -6.79 12.40 -9.00
C VAL A 4 -5.95 13.48 -9.66
N GLU A 5 -4.83 13.11 -10.29
CA GLU A 5 -3.97 14.04 -11.05
C GLU A 5 -4.78 14.79 -12.10
N GLN A 6 -5.59 14.07 -12.89
CA GLN A 6 -6.48 14.69 -13.88
C GLN A 6 -7.53 15.60 -13.24
N THR A 7 -8.17 15.15 -12.15
CA THR A 7 -9.25 15.91 -11.51
C THR A 7 -8.75 17.22 -10.92
N LEU A 8 -7.53 17.23 -10.37
CA LEU A 8 -6.87 18.41 -9.85
C LEU A 8 -6.15 19.24 -10.93
N ASP A 9 -6.05 18.72 -12.15
CA ASP A 9 -5.23 19.25 -13.25
C ASP A 9 -3.80 19.58 -12.79
N TYR A 10 -3.19 18.63 -12.08
CA TYR A 10 -1.87 18.80 -11.48
C TYR A 10 -1.01 17.56 -11.70
N TYR A 11 0.10 17.74 -12.43
CA TYR A 11 1.06 16.71 -12.80
C TYR A 11 2.43 17.09 -12.24
N PRO A 12 2.74 16.74 -10.98
CA PRO A 12 3.97 17.19 -10.33
C PRO A 12 5.21 16.47 -10.87
N PRO A 13 6.39 17.11 -10.79
CA PRO A 13 7.66 16.39 -10.85
C PRO A 13 7.70 15.28 -9.77
N PRO A 14 8.11 14.04 -10.10
CA PRO A 14 8.22 12.95 -9.12
C PRO A 14 9.05 13.31 -7.88
N CYS A 15 10.06 14.17 -8.03
CA CYS A 15 10.90 14.65 -6.93
C CYS A 15 10.13 15.44 -5.88
N GLU A 16 9.05 16.16 -6.25
CA GLU A 16 8.20 16.86 -5.29
C GLU A 16 7.46 15.86 -4.39
N LEU A 17 6.86 14.82 -5.00
CA LEU A 17 6.17 13.77 -4.24
C LEU A 17 7.14 13.00 -3.35
N GLN A 18 8.32 12.66 -3.86
CA GLN A 18 9.38 12.03 -3.07
C GLN A 18 9.80 12.91 -1.88
N LYS A 19 9.85 14.23 -2.05
CA LYS A 19 10.14 15.15 -0.93
C LYS A 19 9.07 15.08 0.15
N ILE A 20 7.79 15.04 -0.22
CA ILE A 20 6.69 14.89 0.75
C ILE A 20 6.83 13.57 1.51
N VAL A 21 7.12 12.46 0.82
CA VAL A 21 7.35 11.15 1.46
C VAL A 21 8.53 11.20 2.43
N ASN A 22 9.65 11.82 2.04
CA ASN A 22 10.83 11.92 2.90
C ASN A 22 10.57 12.75 4.18
N GLU A 23 9.86 13.88 4.07
CA GLU A 23 9.48 14.67 5.26
C GLU A 23 8.48 13.90 6.14
N THR A 24 7.61 13.10 5.52
CA THR A 24 6.67 12.22 6.23
C THR A 24 7.42 11.14 7.02
N ILE A 25 8.35 10.43 6.39
CA ILE A 25 9.19 9.41 7.05
C ILE A 25 9.96 10.04 8.21
N ALA A 26 10.60 11.20 7.98
CA ALA A 26 11.38 11.86 9.02
C ALA A 26 10.55 12.27 10.24
N PHE A 27 9.28 12.67 10.05
CA PHE A 27 8.39 12.98 11.16
C PHE A 27 7.87 11.72 11.86
N CYS A 28 7.52 10.68 11.09
CA CYS A 28 6.80 9.53 11.58
C CYS A 28 7.68 8.41 12.15
N ASP A 29 8.94 8.34 11.74
CA ASP A 29 9.97 7.43 12.27
C ASP A 29 9.96 7.36 13.81
N PRO A 30 10.13 8.47 14.58
CA PRO A 30 10.17 8.42 16.04
C PRO A 30 8.85 8.02 16.73
N LEU A 31 7.72 7.92 16.01
CA LEU A 31 6.41 7.67 16.64
C LEU A 31 6.28 6.26 17.24
N ASP A 32 7.09 5.31 16.77
CA ASP A 32 7.13 3.96 17.34
C ASP A 32 8.07 3.83 18.55
N GLY A 33 8.77 4.91 18.94
CA GLY A 33 9.74 4.92 20.04
C GLY A 33 11.19 4.61 19.63
N LYS A 34 11.47 4.47 18.33
CA LYS A 34 12.79 4.29 17.73
C LYS A 34 12.99 5.29 16.60
N THR A 35 14.23 5.70 16.34
CA THR A 35 14.56 6.59 15.21
C THR A 35 15.58 5.86 14.36
N ASP A 36 15.10 5.12 13.37
CA ASP A 36 15.91 4.31 12.47
C ASP A 36 15.53 4.48 10.99
N GLY A 37 14.74 5.52 10.67
CA GLY A 37 14.27 5.80 9.32
C GLY A 37 13.18 4.84 8.83
N VAL A 38 12.44 4.21 9.75
CA VAL A 38 11.38 3.25 9.44
C VAL A 38 10.08 3.68 10.12
N ILE A 39 9.00 3.77 9.35
CA ILE A 39 7.67 3.94 9.90
C ILE A 39 7.11 2.56 10.26
N ALA A 40 7.14 2.21 11.55
CA ALA A 40 6.46 1.01 12.06
C ALA A 40 5.04 1.28 12.61
N ARG A 41 4.64 2.55 12.65
CA ARG A 41 3.35 3.03 13.17
C ARG A 41 2.72 4.04 12.20
N SER A 42 2.40 3.61 10.97
CA SER A 42 1.67 4.45 10.00
C SER A 42 0.32 4.94 10.53
N ASP A 43 -0.28 4.16 11.44
CA ASP A 43 -1.48 4.53 12.21
C ASP A 43 -1.30 5.80 13.05
N LEU A 44 -0.21 5.90 13.82
CA LEU A 44 0.11 7.12 14.59
C LEU A 44 0.49 8.26 13.65
N CYS A 45 1.22 7.95 12.58
CA CYS A 45 1.59 8.93 11.55
C CYS A 45 0.33 9.60 10.96
N HIS A 46 -0.69 8.81 10.62
CA HIS A 46 -1.97 9.32 10.10
C HIS A 46 -2.69 10.27 11.08
N ILE A 47 -2.50 10.09 12.39
CA ILE A 47 -3.15 10.93 13.42
C ILE A 47 -2.37 12.23 13.64
N TYR A 48 -1.04 12.16 13.67
CA TYR A 48 -0.22 13.26 14.18
C TYR A 48 0.50 14.08 13.10
N PHE A 49 0.69 13.53 11.89
CA PHE A 49 1.40 14.24 10.83
C PHE A 49 0.48 15.19 10.06
N ASP A 50 0.87 16.47 10.02
CA ASP A 50 0.20 17.46 9.17
C ASP A 50 0.95 17.59 7.83
N LEU A 51 0.35 17.07 6.75
CA LEU A 51 0.91 17.18 5.40
C LEU A 51 1.23 18.64 4.99
N ASN A 52 0.50 19.64 5.50
CA ASN A 52 0.78 21.05 5.19
C ASN A 52 2.14 21.51 5.71
N SER A 53 2.74 20.83 6.70
CA SER A 53 4.07 21.17 7.20
C SER A 53 5.18 20.94 6.16
N THR A 54 4.86 20.25 5.06
CA THR A 54 5.79 20.01 3.95
C THR A 54 5.81 21.16 2.94
N ILE A 55 4.79 22.03 2.92
CA ILE A 55 4.69 23.14 1.97
C ILE A 55 5.91 24.08 2.11
N GLY A 56 6.52 24.44 0.99
CA GLY A 56 7.69 25.32 0.92
C GLY A 56 9.02 24.62 1.19
N LYS A 57 9.02 23.33 1.55
CA LYS A 57 10.27 22.57 1.72
C LYS A 57 10.99 22.42 0.38
N PRO A 58 12.29 22.77 0.28
CA PRO A 58 13.02 22.66 -0.97
C PRO A 58 13.32 21.20 -1.31
N TYR A 59 13.32 20.88 -2.60
CA TYR A 59 13.76 19.61 -3.13
C TYR A 59 14.68 19.80 -4.34
N HIS A 60 15.53 18.80 -4.55
CA HIS A 60 16.44 18.72 -5.68
C HIS A 60 16.61 17.25 -6.07
N CYS A 61 16.47 16.96 -7.36
CA CYS A 61 16.82 15.69 -7.96
C CYS A 61 17.66 15.94 -9.22
N ALA A 62 18.80 15.27 -9.33
CA ALA A 62 19.65 15.34 -10.50
C ALA A 62 18.95 14.76 -11.73
N ALA A 63 19.34 15.22 -12.93
CA ALA A 63 18.85 14.64 -14.18
C ALA A 63 19.20 13.15 -14.26
N THR A 64 18.25 12.34 -14.75
CA THR A 64 18.42 10.90 -14.91
C THR A 64 18.30 10.50 -16.37
N GLN A 65 19.04 9.46 -16.76
CA GLN A 65 18.84 8.76 -18.03
C GLN A 65 18.73 7.28 -17.73
N ALA A 66 17.57 6.71 -18.01
CA ALA A 66 17.32 5.28 -17.87
C ALA A 66 17.16 4.67 -19.26
N THR A 67 17.95 3.64 -19.55
CA THR A 67 17.83 2.86 -20.78
C THR A 67 17.27 1.50 -20.42
N SER A 68 16.02 1.23 -20.79
CA SER A 68 15.44 -0.11 -20.65
C SER A 68 15.87 -0.98 -21.83
N LEU A 69 16.35 -2.18 -21.56
CA LEU A 69 16.69 -3.18 -22.59
C LEU A 69 15.45 -3.91 -23.15
N GLY A 70 14.24 -3.50 -22.75
CA GLY A 70 12.98 -4.13 -23.21
C GLY A 70 12.68 -5.49 -22.58
N PHE A 71 13.48 -5.93 -21.60
CA PHE A 71 13.20 -7.13 -20.81
C PHE A 71 12.38 -6.74 -19.57
N GLY A 72 11.06 -6.89 -19.66
CA GLY A 72 10.10 -6.53 -18.62
C GLY A 72 10.18 -7.39 -17.36
N PHE A 73 11.23 -7.19 -16.56
CA PHE A 73 11.35 -7.66 -15.18
C PHE A 73 11.52 -6.44 -14.26
N GLY A 74 10.43 -5.75 -13.94
CA GLY A 74 10.43 -4.65 -12.97
C GLY A 74 10.24 -3.26 -13.58
N SER A 75 8.99 -2.95 -13.92
CA SER A 75 8.37 -1.62 -13.86
C SER A 75 7.03 -1.73 -14.57
N LYS A 76 5.96 -1.25 -13.94
CA LYS A 76 4.59 -1.23 -14.47
C LYS A 76 4.43 -0.26 -15.67
N HIS A 77 5.52 0.20 -16.27
CA HIS A 77 5.49 1.04 -17.46
C HIS A 77 5.61 0.15 -18.69
N LYS A 78 4.52 0.10 -19.47
CA LYS A 78 4.42 -0.35 -20.87
C LYS A 78 5.33 -1.53 -21.24
N ARG A 79 4.73 -2.71 -21.42
CA ARG A 79 5.30 -3.80 -22.25
C ARG A 79 5.48 -3.31 -23.70
N HIS A 80 6.51 -2.52 -23.97
CA HIS A 80 6.98 -2.23 -25.32
C HIS A 80 8.19 -3.10 -25.59
N VAL A 81 8.07 -3.96 -26.60
CA VAL A 81 9.21 -4.69 -27.17
C VAL A 81 10.00 -3.67 -27.99
N GLY A 82 11.01 -3.08 -27.36
CA GLY A 82 11.89 -2.07 -27.94
C GLY A 82 12.60 -1.30 -26.84
N GLY A 83 13.92 -1.13 -26.94
CA GLY A 83 14.66 -0.37 -25.95
C GLY A 83 14.17 1.08 -25.93
N SER A 84 13.70 1.54 -24.77
CA SER A 84 13.31 2.93 -24.57
C SER A 84 14.33 3.60 -23.65
N THR A 85 14.81 4.76 -24.07
CA THR A 85 15.59 5.66 -23.22
C THR A 85 14.63 6.71 -22.69
N SER A 86 14.36 6.70 -21.38
CA SER A 86 13.70 7.83 -20.71
C SER A 86 14.78 8.75 -20.13
N SER A 87 14.60 10.05 -20.31
CA SER A 87 15.47 11.05 -19.71
C SER A 87 14.61 12.01 -18.91
N GLU A 88 14.84 12.11 -17.61
CA GLU A 88 14.20 13.12 -16.77
C GLU A 88 15.17 14.29 -16.58
N PRO A 89 14.69 15.53 -16.74
CA PRO A 89 15.51 16.70 -16.48
C PRO A 89 15.84 16.81 -14.99
N GLU A 90 16.81 17.66 -14.67
CA GLU A 90 17.02 18.08 -13.29
C GLU A 90 15.74 18.71 -12.73
N GLN A 91 15.36 18.32 -11.52
CA GLN A 91 14.15 18.79 -10.85
C GLN A 91 14.57 19.63 -9.64
N ASN A 92 14.13 20.88 -9.59
CA ASN A 92 14.43 21.78 -8.48
C ASN A 92 13.20 22.63 -8.19
N GLY A 93 12.84 22.75 -6.91
CA GLY A 93 11.66 23.49 -6.51
C GLY A 93 11.40 23.41 -5.03
N THR A 94 10.18 23.79 -4.66
CA THR A 94 9.66 23.65 -3.30
C THR A 94 8.32 22.94 -3.36
N VAL A 95 8.02 22.12 -2.36
CA VAL A 95 6.71 21.48 -2.23
C VAL A 95 5.59 22.53 -2.29
N SER A 96 4.68 22.36 -3.23
CA SER A 96 3.55 23.26 -3.47
C SER A 96 2.32 22.85 -2.65
N ALA A 97 1.38 23.78 -2.52
CA ALA A 97 0.08 23.47 -1.92
C ALA A 97 -0.73 22.46 -2.78
N GLN A 98 -0.55 22.48 -4.11
CA GLN A 98 -1.20 21.53 -5.03
C GLN A 98 -0.63 20.13 -4.90
N GLY A 99 0.70 19.97 -4.74
CA GLY A 99 1.34 18.69 -4.46
C GLY A 99 0.86 18.08 -3.15
N VAL A 100 0.70 18.90 -2.10
CA VAL A 100 0.11 18.46 -0.84
C VAL A 100 -1.35 18.05 -0.98
N GLU A 101 -2.16 18.80 -1.75
CA GLU A 101 -3.56 18.44 -2.01
C GLU A 101 -3.69 17.14 -2.81
N LEU A 102 -2.83 16.92 -3.80
CA LEU A 102 -2.74 15.68 -4.55
C LEU A 102 -2.44 14.50 -3.62
N VAL A 103 -1.38 14.59 -2.81
CA VAL A 103 -1.01 13.54 -1.84
C VAL A 103 -2.14 13.27 -0.85
N ARG A 104 -2.74 14.32 -0.30
CA ARG A 104 -3.89 14.21 0.63
C ARG A 104 -5.04 13.46 -0.01
N THR A 105 -5.39 13.81 -1.25
CA THR A 105 -6.50 13.18 -1.97
C THR A 105 -6.20 11.71 -2.29
N ILE A 106 -4.96 11.41 -2.69
CA ILE A 106 -4.50 10.03 -2.92
C ILE A 106 -4.61 9.20 -1.65
N LEU A 107 -4.08 9.68 -0.51
CA LEU A 107 -4.08 8.96 0.77
C LEU A 107 -5.50 8.80 1.34
N ASN A 108 -6.42 9.73 1.07
CA ASN A 108 -7.81 9.61 1.50
C ASN A 108 -8.54 8.44 0.80
N GLY A 109 -8.05 7.96 -0.34
CA GLY A 109 -8.68 6.90 -1.11
C GLY A 109 -9.82 7.39 -2.00
N LEU A 110 -10.41 6.45 -2.75
CA LEU A 110 -11.45 6.74 -3.73
C LEU A 110 -12.78 6.99 -3.01
N HIS A 111 -13.31 8.20 -3.13
CA HIS A 111 -14.66 8.54 -2.73
C HIS A 111 -15.49 8.93 -3.96
N ASP A 112 -16.76 8.54 -3.95
CA ASP A 112 -17.70 8.87 -5.01
C ASP A 112 -18.24 10.30 -4.88
N SER A 113 -19.07 10.77 -5.83
CA SER A 113 -19.58 12.15 -5.78
C SER A 113 -20.49 12.47 -4.58
N GLU A 114 -20.98 11.44 -3.87
CA GLU A 114 -21.75 11.58 -2.63
C GLU A 114 -20.85 11.57 -1.38
N GLY A 115 -19.53 11.44 -1.55
CA GLY A 115 -18.55 11.38 -0.47
C GLY A 115 -18.45 10.01 0.20
N ARG A 116 -18.95 8.95 -0.44
CA ARG A 116 -18.88 7.57 0.07
C ARG A 116 -17.62 6.87 -0.43
N ARG A 117 -16.99 6.05 0.41
CA ARG A 117 -15.74 5.37 0.11
C ARG A 117 -15.95 4.13 -0.75
N ALA A 118 -15.29 4.10 -1.91
CA ALA A 118 -15.27 2.95 -2.81
C ALA A 118 -13.95 2.17 -2.75
N TYR A 119 -12.84 2.82 -2.42
CA TYR A 119 -11.56 2.11 -2.31
C TYR A 119 -10.61 2.82 -1.35
N ILE A 120 -9.66 2.07 -0.80
CA ILE A 120 -8.57 2.58 0.05
C ILE A 120 -7.29 2.69 -0.75
N ASN A 121 -6.34 3.47 -0.27
CA ASN A 121 -5.03 3.60 -0.88
C ASN A 121 -3.92 3.17 0.08
N TYR A 122 -2.69 3.19 -0.41
CA TYR A 122 -1.51 2.82 0.37
C TYR A 122 -1.31 3.70 1.61
N GLN A 123 -0.63 3.14 2.60
CA GLN A 123 -0.38 3.81 3.87
C GLN A 123 0.56 5.00 3.69
N ILE A 124 0.43 5.95 4.62
CA ILE A 124 1.32 7.09 4.69
C ILE A 124 2.80 6.66 4.81
N GLY A 125 3.66 7.29 4.01
CA GLY A 125 5.07 6.93 3.87
C GLY A 125 5.40 5.93 2.75
N ALA A 126 4.38 5.39 2.06
CA ALA A 126 4.57 4.69 0.79
C ALA A 126 4.97 5.67 -0.32
N SER A 127 5.68 5.17 -1.33
CA SER A 127 5.93 5.89 -2.58
C SER A 127 4.63 6.06 -3.37
N PHE A 128 4.64 7.03 -4.29
CA PHE A 128 3.53 7.31 -5.19
C PHE A 128 3.85 6.83 -6.62
N GLU A 129 4.34 5.59 -6.78
CA GLU A 129 4.78 5.06 -8.09
C GLU A 129 3.66 5.13 -9.15
N ASP A 130 2.44 4.73 -8.78
CA ASP A 130 1.29 4.77 -9.68
C ASP A 130 0.74 6.21 -9.92
N ALA A 131 1.38 7.25 -9.35
CA ALA A 131 1.15 8.67 -9.63
C ALA A 131 2.42 9.35 -10.21
N SER A 132 3.39 8.58 -10.71
CA SER A 132 4.56 9.12 -11.34
C SER A 132 4.21 9.66 -12.73
N THR A 133 4.34 10.96 -12.90
CA THR A 133 4.18 11.65 -14.19
C THR A 133 5.33 11.32 -15.14
N THR A 134 5.13 11.59 -16.44
CA THR A 134 6.19 11.47 -17.45
C THR A 134 6.59 12.85 -17.98
N TYR A 135 7.89 13.06 -18.22
CA TYR A 135 8.36 14.32 -18.76
C TYR A 135 8.32 14.33 -20.29
N ASN A 136 7.58 15.27 -20.86
CA ASN A 136 7.53 15.50 -22.30
C ASN A 136 8.52 16.60 -22.71
N THR A 137 9.56 16.21 -23.44
CA THR A 137 10.63 17.12 -23.87
C THR A 137 10.17 18.14 -24.92
N ASN A 138 9.10 17.86 -25.67
CA ASN A 138 8.57 18.78 -26.68
C ASN A 138 7.79 19.93 -26.05
N THR A 139 7.01 19.63 -25.00
CA THR A 139 6.22 20.63 -24.26
C THR A 139 6.99 21.21 -23.07
N SER A 140 8.11 20.59 -22.69
CA SER A 140 8.89 20.91 -21.48
C SER A 140 8.04 20.88 -20.21
N ALA A 141 7.14 19.90 -20.13
CA ALA A 141 6.17 19.76 -19.05
C ALA A 141 6.06 18.31 -18.58
N TRP A 142 5.66 18.13 -17.33
CA TRP A 142 5.21 16.86 -16.80
C TRP A 142 3.77 16.61 -17.23
N GLU A 143 3.51 15.40 -17.70
CA GLU A 143 2.23 14.98 -18.25
C GLU A 143 1.77 13.69 -17.55
N LEU A 144 0.47 13.45 -17.60
CA LEU A 144 -0.15 12.25 -17.07
C LEU A 144 0.46 10.98 -17.69
N ASP A 145 0.91 10.04 -16.86
CA ASP A 145 1.21 8.67 -17.29
C ASP A 145 0.24 7.70 -16.63
N ILE A 146 -0.65 7.12 -17.44
CA ILE A 146 -1.67 6.18 -16.93
C ILE A 146 -0.98 4.87 -16.56
N ALA A 147 -0.99 4.52 -15.27
CA ALA A 147 -0.42 3.27 -14.77
C ALA A 147 -1.02 2.07 -15.50
N SER A 148 -0.17 1.22 -16.10
CA SER A 148 -0.64 0.20 -17.03
C SER A 148 -1.49 -0.88 -16.37
N THR A 149 -1.24 -1.19 -15.10
CA THR A 149 -2.01 -2.18 -14.33
C THR A 149 -3.50 -1.81 -14.29
N GLY A 150 -3.80 -0.53 -14.04
CA GLY A 150 -5.16 -0.01 -14.03
C GLY A 150 -5.73 0.15 -15.44
N GLY A 151 -5.02 0.83 -16.34
CA GLY A 151 -5.57 1.13 -17.66
C GLY A 151 -5.67 -0.10 -18.58
N GLU A 152 -4.76 -1.08 -18.50
CA GLU A 152 -4.89 -2.36 -19.23
C GLU A 152 -6.10 -3.15 -18.73
N TRP A 153 -6.33 -3.19 -17.41
CA TRP A 153 -7.50 -3.83 -16.82
C TRP A 153 -8.80 -3.24 -17.39
N ILE A 154 -8.92 -1.90 -17.37
CA ILE A 154 -10.10 -1.23 -17.91
C ILE A 154 -10.26 -1.48 -19.42
N ALA A 155 -9.18 -1.32 -20.19
CA ALA A 155 -9.27 -1.47 -21.63
C ALA A 155 -9.64 -2.91 -22.05
N ARG A 156 -8.94 -3.91 -21.53
CA ARG A 156 -9.10 -5.31 -21.96
C ARG A 156 -10.25 -6.04 -21.29
N PHE A 157 -10.43 -5.84 -19.99
CA PHE A 157 -11.34 -6.67 -19.19
C PHE A 157 -12.68 -5.95 -18.93
N ILE A 158 -12.69 -4.62 -18.86
CA ILE A 158 -13.96 -3.88 -18.71
C ILE A 158 -14.54 -3.49 -20.08
N ASN A 159 -13.74 -2.86 -20.93
CA ASN A 159 -14.18 -2.36 -22.24
C ASN A 159 -14.11 -3.41 -23.35
N LEU A 160 -13.42 -4.54 -23.11
CA LEU A 160 -13.26 -5.64 -24.06
C LEU A 160 -12.62 -5.20 -25.40
N VAL A 161 -11.67 -4.26 -25.34
CA VAL A 161 -10.91 -3.80 -26.49
C VAL A 161 -9.47 -4.31 -26.44
N GLU A 162 -8.91 -4.64 -27.60
CA GLU A 162 -7.52 -5.05 -27.73
C GLU A 162 -6.59 -3.83 -27.69
N ALA A 163 -6.34 -3.34 -26.48
CA ALA A 163 -5.40 -2.24 -26.22
C ALA A 163 -4.43 -2.63 -25.10
N SER A 164 -3.23 -2.04 -25.10
CA SER A 164 -2.23 -2.30 -24.05
C SER A 164 -2.40 -1.39 -22.83
N ASN A 165 -3.17 -0.31 -22.95
CA ASN A 165 -3.51 0.61 -21.87
C ASN A 165 -4.75 1.45 -22.27
N LEU A 166 -5.26 2.27 -21.34
CA LEU A 166 -6.12 3.41 -21.71
C LEU A 166 -5.26 4.53 -22.33
N ASP A 167 -5.80 5.21 -23.35
CA ASP A 167 -5.07 6.28 -24.05
C ASP A 167 -5.24 7.64 -23.37
N ILE A 168 -6.45 7.94 -22.87
CA ILE A 168 -6.82 9.19 -22.21
C ILE A 168 -7.80 8.90 -21.08
N LEU A 169 -7.86 9.79 -20.09
CA LEU A 169 -8.84 9.73 -19.00
C LEU A 169 -9.95 10.81 -19.14
N THR A 170 -10.10 11.43 -20.32
CA THR A 170 -11.13 12.45 -20.56
C THR A 170 -12.52 11.95 -20.17
N ASN A 171 -13.24 12.73 -19.34
CA ASN A 171 -14.55 12.39 -18.76
C ASN A 171 -14.57 11.21 -17.78
N VAL A 172 -13.41 10.68 -17.38
CA VAL A 172 -13.32 9.70 -16.28
C VAL A 172 -13.38 10.45 -14.96
N THR A 173 -14.41 10.14 -14.17
CA THR A 173 -14.62 10.69 -12.82
C THR A 173 -14.40 9.61 -11.76
N TYR A 174 -14.41 9.98 -10.48
CA TYR A 174 -14.40 8.99 -9.39
C TYR A 174 -15.59 8.02 -9.45
N ASP A 175 -16.77 8.49 -9.87
CA ASP A 175 -17.93 7.63 -10.10
C ASP A 175 -17.70 6.64 -11.24
N THR A 176 -17.07 7.09 -12.33
CA THR A 176 -16.69 6.22 -13.46
C THR A 176 -15.77 5.09 -12.99
N VAL A 177 -14.78 5.40 -12.14
CA VAL A 177 -13.88 4.38 -11.57
C VAL A 177 -14.65 3.39 -10.70
N LYS A 178 -15.54 3.88 -9.82
CA LYS A 178 -16.40 3.03 -8.99
C LYS A 178 -17.28 2.11 -9.86
N GLU A 179 -17.89 2.64 -10.91
CA GLU A 179 -18.70 1.85 -11.84
C GLU A 179 -17.89 0.76 -12.56
N TRP A 180 -16.66 1.06 -12.96
CA TRP A 180 -15.75 0.05 -13.51
C TRP A 180 -15.40 -1.04 -12.50
N MET A 181 -15.18 -0.69 -11.23
CA MET A 181 -14.95 -1.68 -10.17
C MET A 181 -16.18 -2.59 -9.98
N ILE A 182 -17.39 -2.02 -9.93
CA ILE A 182 -18.65 -2.78 -9.82
C ILE A 182 -18.84 -3.69 -11.03
N ARG A 183 -18.59 -3.17 -12.24
CA ARG A 183 -18.69 -3.96 -13.48
C ARG A 183 -17.68 -5.11 -13.49
N GLY A 184 -16.44 -4.86 -13.10
CA GLY A 184 -15.40 -5.88 -12.98
C GLY A 184 -15.76 -6.96 -11.98
N TRP A 185 -16.33 -6.59 -10.83
CA TRP A 185 -16.87 -7.54 -9.87
C TRP A 185 -17.93 -8.43 -10.52
N TYR A 186 -18.99 -7.88 -11.11
CA TYR A 186 -20.04 -8.71 -11.73
C TYR A 186 -19.58 -9.57 -12.90
N MET A 187 -18.56 -9.14 -13.64
CA MET A 187 -18.04 -9.91 -14.79
C MET A 187 -17.14 -11.06 -14.38
N TYR A 188 -16.44 -10.94 -13.24
CA TYR A 188 -15.32 -11.81 -12.89
C TYR A 188 -15.33 -12.31 -11.44
N GLU A 189 -16.45 -12.18 -10.73
CA GLU A 189 -16.58 -12.57 -9.33
C GLU A 189 -16.11 -14.00 -9.07
N ASP A 190 -16.55 -14.96 -9.89
CA ASP A 190 -16.32 -16.38 -9.71
C ASP A 190 -14.91 -16.85 -10.11
N VAL A 191 -14.16 -16.03 -10.85
CA VAL A 191 -12.87 -16.40 -11.43
C VAL A 191 -11.69 -15.56 -10.95
N LEU A 192 -11.91 -14.29 -10.60
CA LEU A 192 -10.84 -13.36 -10.24
C LEU A 192 -11.02 -12.71 -8.86
N GLN A 193 -12.24 -12.66 -8.30
CA GLN A 193 -12.42 -12.14 -6.94
C GLN A 193 -12.09 -13.22 -5.91
N THR A 194 -11.08 -12.97 -5.09
CA THR A 194 -10.62 -13.90 -4.03
C THR A 194 -10.91 -13.35 -2.64
N THR A 195 -12.15 -12.89 -2.42
CA THR A 195 -12.56 -12.12 -1.23
C THR A 195 -13.57 -12.87 -0.35
N ASN A 196 -13.82 -14.16 -0.57
CA ASN A 196 -14.74 -14.94 0.30
C ASN A 196 -14.19 -15.06 1.73
N PRO A 197 -14.83 -14.48 2.75
CA PRO A 197 -14.33 -14.50 4.12
C PRO A 197 -14.69 -15.78 4.89
N ASP A 198 -15.59 -16.63 4.36
CA ASP A 198 -15.90 -17.92 4.98
C ASP A 198 -14.85 -18.97 4.59
N LEU A 199 -13.90 -19.17 5.49
CA LEU A 199 -12.82 -20.16 5.35
C LEU A 199 -13.09 -21.43 6.19
N SER A 200 -14.36 -21.69 6.55
CA SER A 200 -14.73 -22.81 7.45
C SER A 200 -14.27 -24.17 6.94
N ALA A 201 -14.37 -24.43 5.64
CA ALA A 201 -13.93 -25.70 5.06
C ALA A 201 -12.40 -25.87 5.16
N TYR A 202 -11.64 -24.81 4.91
CA TYR A 202 -10.18 -24.81 5.03
C TYR A 202 -9.74 -25.00 6.49
N HIS A 203 -10.33 -24.26 7.41
CA HIS A 203 -10.04 -24.36 8.84
C HIS A 203 -10.43 -25.74 9.41
N SER A 204 -11.60 -26.28 9.04
CA SER A 204 -12.05 -27.62 9.48
C SER A 204 -11.15 -28.75 8.96
N GLY A 205 -10.48 -28.53 7.83
CA GLY A 205 -9.44 -29.43 7.31
C GLY A 205 -8.10 -29.34 8.06
N GLY A 206 -7.97 -28.49 9.07
CA GLY A 206 -6.74 -28.26 9.84
C GLY A 206 -5.78 -27.25 9.19
N GLY A 207 -6.22 -26.52 8.18
CA GLY A 207 -5.39 -25.55 7.45
C GLY A 207 -4.86 -24.41 8.31
N LYS A 208 -3.69 -23.88 7.93
CA LYS A 208 -3.00 -22.76 8.60
C LYS A 208 -2.61 -21.68 7.58
N ILE A 209 -2.87 -20.43 7.90
CA ILE A 209 -2.60 -19.25 7.07
C ILE A 209 -1.64 -18.32 7.81
N LEU A 210 -0.54 -17.98 7.15
CA LEU A 210 0.41 -16.96 7.57
C LEU A 210 0.47 -15.93 6.43
N THR A 211 -0.12 -14.77 6.67
CA THR A 211 -0.09 -13.64 5.74
C THR A 211 0.88 -12.60 6.26
N PHE A 212 1.65 -11.98 5.37
CA PHE A 212 2.38 -10.76 5.69
C PHE A 212 2.23 -9.76 4.56
N HIS A 213 2.26 -8.46 4.89
CA HIS A 213 2.09 -7.38 3.92
C HIS A 213 3.00 -6.20 4.30
N GLY A 214 3.73 -5.65 3.34
CA GLY A 214 4.50 -4.41 3.53
C GLY A 214 3.61 -3.27 4.01
N GLU A 215 4.00 -2.57 5.06
CA GLU A 215 3.20 -1.47 5.60
C GLU A 215 3.16 -0.28 4.65
N GLN A 216 4.25 -0.04 3.91
CA GLN A 216 4.37 1.01 2.89
C GLN A 216 4.37 0.41 1.48
N ASP A 217 3.59 -0.65 1.28
CA ASP A 217 3.31 -1.21 -0.05
C ASP A 217 2.60 -0.15 -0.90
N ASP A 218 3.26 0.29 -1.95
CA ASP A 218 2.83 1.32 -2.90
C ASP A 218 2.07 0.77 -4.11
N SER A 219 1.82 -0.54 -4.12
CA SER A 219 1.12 -1.24 -5.20
C SER A 219 -0.23 -1.78 -4.73
N ILE A 220 -0.27 -2.49 -3.61
CA ILE A 220 -1.50 -3.01 -3.01
C ILE A 220 -1.66 -2.35 -1.64
N PRO A 221 -2.80 -1.70 -1.35
CA PRO A 221 -3.01 -1.09 -0.04
C PRO A 221 -2.91 -2.15 1.09
N THR A 222 -1.99 -1.99 2.02
CA THR A 222 -1.84 -2.87 3.19
C THR A 222 -3.16 -3.01 3.98
N GLY A 223 -3.93 -1.93 4.03
CA GLY A 223 -5.25 -1.90 4.67
C GLY A 223 -6.23 -2.93 4.08
N SER A 224 -6.04 -3.38 2.84
CA SER A 224 -6.89 -4.41 2.22
C SER A 224 -6.69 -5.78 2.86
N SER A 225 -5.47 -6.12 3.27
CA SER A 225 -5.20 -7.37 3.99
C SER A 225 -5.72 -7.32 5.42
N VAL A 226 -5.66 -6.16 6.07
CA VAL A 226 -6.32 -5.96 7.37
C VAL A 226 -7.83 -6.10 7.22
N HIS A 227 -8.43 -5.44 6.23
CA HIS A 227 -9.85 -5.54 5.93
C HIS A 227 -10.29 -7.00 5.73
N PHE A 228 -9.60 -7.76 4.88
CA PHE A 228 -9.92 -9.16 4.65
C PHE A 228 -9.74 -10.03 5.90
N TYR A 229 -8.68 -9.82 6.68
CA TYR A 229 -8.49 -10.52 7.96
C TYR A 229 -9.66 -10.26 8.93
N GLU A 230 -10.11 -9.01 9.04
CA GLU A 230 -11.24 -8.61 9.87
C GLU A 230 -12.58 -9.12 9.32
N SER A 231 -12.75 -9.19 7.99
CA SER A 231 -13.90 -9.82 7.31
C SER A 231 -14.00 -11.30 7.66
N VAL A 232 -12.89 -12.05 7.59
CA VAL A 232 -12.83 -13.47 8.00
C VAL A 232 -13.18 -13.61 9.48
N ARG A 233 -12.58 -12.79 10.36
CA ARG A 233 -12.84 -12.81 11.80
C ARG A 233 -14.32 -12.58 12.11
N ASN A 234 -14.92 -11.55 11.53
CA ASN A 234 -16.33 -11.21 11.73
C ASN A 234 -17.27 -12.29 11.16
N THR A 235 -16.94 -12.88 10.01
CA THR A 235 -17.76 -13.91 9.36
C THR A 235 -17.72 -15.24 10.11
N MET A 236 -16.53 -15.69 10.53
CA MET A 236 -16.36 -16.99 11.19
C MET A 236 -16.67 -16.94 12.69
N TYR A 237 -16.56 -15.77 13.34
CA TYR A 237 -16.74 -15.61 14.79
C TYR A 237 -17.67 -14.45 15.19
N PRO A 238 -18.87 -14.30 14.59
CA PRO A 238 -19.73 -13.12 14.76
C PRO A 238 -20.27 -12.95 16.19
N SER A 239 -20.30 -14.03 16.99
CA SER A 239 -20.82 -14.01 18.37
C SER A 239 -19.73 -13.81 19.43
N GLN A 240 -18.46 -13.74 19.03
CA GLN A 240 -17.35 -13.58 19.97
C GLN A 240 -16.97 -12.11 20.13
N SER A 241 -16.51 -11.73 21.33
CA SER A 241 -15.86 -10.42 21.51
C SER A 241 -14.62 -10.29 20.63
N TYR A 242 -14.24 -9.07 20.25
CA TYR A 242 -13.07 -8.80 19.40
C TYR A 242 -11.82 -9.57 19.86
N ASN A 243 -11.39 -9.38 21.12
CA ASN A 243 -10.19 -10.04 21.66
C ASN A 243 -10.28 -11.57 21.67
N HIS A 244 -11.46 -12.13 21.93
CA HIS A 244 -11.64 -13.58 21.88
C HIS A 244 -11.57 -14.12 20.44
N SER A 245 -12.24 -13.44 19.50
CA SER A 245 -12.18 -13.80 18.08
C SER A 245 -10.78 -13.68 17.48
N ILE A 246 -9.98 -12.69 17.90
CA ILE A 246 -8.57 -12.58 17.54
C ILE A 246 -7.75 -13.75 18.11
N ALA A 247 -7.97 -14.11 19.38
CA ALA A 247 -7.30 -15.26 19.97
C ALA A 247 -7.63 -16.56 19.22
N THR A 248 -8.91 -16.77 18.86
CA THR A 248 -9.34 -17.94 18.07
C THR A 248 -8.79 -17.91 16.63
N MET A 249 -8.80 -16.76 15.95
CA MET A 249 -8.18 -16.58 14.64
C MET A 249 -6.70 -16.96 14.69
N ASN A 250 -5.97 -16.47 15.69
CA ASN A 250 -4.53 -16.70 15.83
C ASN A 250 -4.15 -18.19 16.02
N ASP A 251 -5.09 -19.11 16.26
CA ASP A 251 -4.80 -20.54 16.28
C ASP A 251 -4.58 -21.13 14.87
N TRP A 252 -5.02 -20.44 13.81
CA TRP A 252 -4.93 -20.94 12.43
C TRP A 252 -4.70 -19.87 11.35
N TYR A 253 -5.03 -18.60 11.56
CA TYR A 253 -4.78 -17.51 10.63
C TYR A 253 -4.11 -16.33 11.35
N ARG A 254 -2.86 -16.04 10.98
CA ARG A 254 -2.09 -14.87 11.47
C ARG A 254 -1.73 -13.93 10.33
N LEU A 255 -1.88 -12.63 10.58
CA LEU A 255 -1.47 -11.54 9.70
C LEU A 255 -0.32 -10.76 10.36
N TYR A 256 0.74 -10.48 9.60
CA TYR A 256 1.87 -9.65 10.03
C TYR A 256 2.01 -8.45 9.11
N ILE A 257 1.97 -7.26 9.69
CA ILE A 257 2.30 -6.04 8.94
C ILE A 257 3.81 -5.82 9.06
N VAL A 258 4.48 -5.54 7.94
CA VAL A 258 5.94 -5.41 7.87
C VAL A 258 6.32 -3.92 7.81
N PRO A 259 6.82 -3.32 8.92
CA PRO A 259 7.22 -1.91 8.98
C PRO A 259 8.17 -1.50 7.86
N GLY A 260 7.95 -0.32 7.27
CA GLY A 260 8.80 0.24 6.22
C GLY A 260 8.74 -0.47 4.87
N ALA A 261 8.34 -1.74 4.80
CA ALA A 261 8.46 -2.56 3.61
C ALA A 261 7.48 -2.12 2.50
N ALA A 262 7.96 -2.22 1.26
CA ALA A 262 7.23 -1.92 0.04
C ALA A 262 6.58 -3.20 -0.52
N HIS A 263 6.17 -3.15 -1.79
CA HIS A 263 5.54 -4.29 -2.45
C HIS A 263 6.48 -5.50 -2.53
N CYS A 264 6.13 -6.55 -1.79
CA CYS A 264 6.85 -7.83 -1.75
C CYS A 264 8.35 -7.76 -1.37
N SER A 265 8.83 -6.63 -0.85
CA SER A 265 10.26 -6.38 -0.67
C SER A 265 10.57 -5.26 0.34
N THR A 266 11.85 -5.08 0.66
CA THR A 266 12.32 -3.92 1.42
C THR A 266 12.15 -2.63 0.61
N ASN A 267 11.93 -1.51 1.29
CA ASN A 267 11.78 -0.20 0.68
C ASN A 267 13.10 0.58 0.65
N THR A 268 13.46 1.17 -0.47
CA THR A 268 14.69 1.98 -0.60
C THR A 268 14.60 3.32 0.15
N LEU A 269 13.40 3.87 0.35
CA LEU A 269 13.16 5.08 1.15
C LEU A 269 13.29 4.81 2.66
N GLN A 270 13.21 3.54 3.07
CA GLN A 270 13.24 3.09 4.47
C GLN A 270 14.14 1.85 4.61
N SER A 271 15.41 2.01 4.25
CA SER A 271 16.36 0.89 4.05
C SER A 271 16.63 0.04 5.29
N ASN A 272 16.37 0.56 6.49
CA ASN A 272 16.46 -0.22 7.74
C ASN A 272 15.20 -1.08 8.01
N GLY A 273 14.18 -0.98 7.15
CA GLY A 273 12.96 -1.78 7.21
C GLY A 273 13.23 -3.26 6.86
N PRO A 274 12.58 -4.21 7.56
CA PRO A 274 12.85 -5.63 7.37
C PRO A 274 12.01 -6.28 6.26
N TRP A 275 12.38 -7.50 5.88
CA TRP A 275 11.50 -8.41 5.14
C TRP A 275 11.57 -9.85 5.71
N PRO A 276 10.44 -10.57 5.85
CA PRO A 276 10.45 -11.97 6.27
C PRO A 276 11.12 -12.88 5.22
N GLN A 277 12.16 -13.63 5.63
CA GLN A 277 12.89 -14.53 4.73
C GLN A 277 12.68 -16.02 5.03
N THR A 278 12.11 -16.34 6.20
CA THR A 278 12.00 -17.72 6.71
C THR A 278 10.55 -18.16 6.94
N SER A 279 9.58 -17.44 6.37
CA SER A 279 8.13 -17.70 6.57
C SER A 279 7.71 -19.12 6.18
N MET A 280 8.33 -19.73 5.16
CA MET A 280 8.05 -21.11 4.77
C MET A 280 8.51 -22.11 5.84
N ALA A 281 9.72 -21.95 6.37
CA ALA A 281 10.21 -22.79 7.46
C ALA A 281 9.32 -22.63 8.72
N GLN A 282 8.88 -21.40 8.99
CA GLN A 282 7.95 -21.14 10.08
C GLN A 282 6.56 -21.78 9.85
N MET A 283 6.09 -21.84 8.61
CA MET A 283 4.85 -22.54 8.26
C MET A 283 4.98 -24.05 8.47
N ILE A 284 6.10 -24.66 8.05
CA ILE A 284 6.39 -26.08 8.28
C ILE A 284 6.35 -26.40 9.77
N GLU A 285 7.03 -25.59 10.60
CA GLU A 285 7.01 -25.76 12.06
C GLU A 285 5.61 -25.63 12.67
N TRP A 286 4.78 -24.71 12.15
CA TRP A 286 3.41 -24.56 12.64
C TRP A 286 2.53 -25.76 12.24
N VAL A 287 2.62 -26.21 11.00
CA VAL A 287 1.78 -27.30 10.47
C VAL A 287 2.18 -28.65 11.06
N GLU A 288 3.49 -28.95 11.13
CA GLU A 288 3.97 -30.28 11.54
C GLU A 288 4.09 -30.42 13.07
N ASN A 289 4.48 -29.35 13.76
CA ASN A 289 4.79 -29.40 15.20
C ASN A 289 3.83 -28.57 16.07
N GLY A 290 2.87 -27.85 15.48
CA GLY A 290 1.95 -26.98 16.21
C GLY A 290 2.59 -25.68 16.72
N ASN A 291 3.81 -25.35 16.27
CA ASN A 291 4.59 -24.22 16.75
C ASN A 291 4.20 -22.92 16.03
N ALA A 292 3.06 -22.34 16.40
CA ALA A 292 2.57 -21.09 15.81
C ALA A 292 3.43 -19.86 16.22
N PRO A 293 3.95 -19.07 15.27
CA PRO A 293 4.86 -17.95 15.58
C PRO A 293 4.13 -16.82 16.31
N LYS A 294 4.46 -16.50 17.57
CA LYS A 294 3.85 -15.33 18.25
C LYS A 294 4.25 -14.01 17.58
N THR A 295 5.49 -13.96 17.12
CA THR A 295 6.07 -12.92 16.28
C THR A 295 6.69 -13.58 15.05
N LEU A 296 6.76 -12.86 13.94
CA LEU A 296 7.42 -13.34 12.73
C LEU A 296 8.80 -12.71 12.62
N ASN A 297 9.84 -13.54 12.43
CA ASN A 297 11.19 -13.03 12.23
C ASN A 297 11.33 -12.39 10.85
N ALA A 298 11.94 -11.21 10.79
CA ALA A 298 12.24 -10.50 9.57
C ALA A 298 13.60 -9.80 9.68
N THR A 299 14.27 -9.56 8.56
CA THR A 299 15.63 -8.98 8.57
C THR A 299 15.71 -7.84 7.58
N ALA A 300 16.31 -6.72 7.99
CA ALA A 300 16.66 -5.63 7.09
C ALA A 300 17.80 -6.06 6.15
N ILE A 301 17.64 -5.80 4.85
CA ILE A 301 18.54 -6.34 3.82
C ILE A 301 19.43 -5.23 3.24
N SER A 302 18.92 -4.00 3.14
CA SER A 302 19.61 -2.89 2.48
C SER A 302 20.30 -1.94 3.47
N GLY A 303 19.76 -1.77 4.67
CA GLY A 303 20.32 -0.92 5.72
C GLY A 303 21.18 -1.70 6.73
N ASN A 304 21.04 -1.34 8.00
CA ASN A 304 21.63 -2.10 9.09
C ASN A 304 20.89 -3.44 9.17
N MET A 305 21.59 -4.57 8.97
CA MET A 305 21.05 -5.94 8.99
C MET A 305 20.50 -6.37 10.37
N ALA A 306 19.59 -5.58 10.91
CA ALA A 306 18.91 -5.77 12.17
C ALA A 306 17.83 -6.84 11.99
N ASN A 307 17.68 -7.65 13.04
CA ASN A 307 16.57 -8.59 13.14
C ASN A 307 15.37 -7.90 13.79
N TRP A 308 14.21 -8.15 13.22
CA TRP A 308 12.92 -7.63 13.65
C TRP A 308 12.03 -8.79 14.07
N GLN A 309 11.20 -8.54 15.08
CA GLN A 309 10.13 -9.44 15.51
C GLN A 309 8.81 -8.76 15.19
N LEU A 310 8.20 -9.16 14.08
CA LEU A 310 6.95 -8.57 13.61
C LEU A 310 5.80 -9.00 14.50
N CYS A 311 5.01 -8.02 14.94
CA CYS A 311 3.81 -8.26 15.73
C CYS A 311 2.71 -8.87 14.87
N SER A 312 2.03 -9.89 15.39
CA SER A 312 0.79 -10.37 14.78
C SER A 312 -0.30 -9.31 14.97
N TRP A 313 -0.99 -8.98 13.89
CA TRP A 313 -2.18 -8.13 13.91
C TRP A 313 -3.18 -8.65 14.97
N PRO A 314 -3.81 -7.77 15.78
CA PRO A 314 -3.84 -6.31 15.68
C PRO A 314 -2.79 -5.59 16.54
N LEU A 315 -1.84 -6.33 17.11
CA LEU A 315 -0.78 -5.71 17.91
C LEU A 315 0.20 -4.98 16.99
N ARG A 316 0.68 -3.83 17.46
CA ARG A 316 1.59 -2.95 16.72
C ARG A 316 2.89 -2.77 17.51
N PRO A 317 4.04 -2.58 16.86
CA PRO A 317 5.31 -2.47 17.55
C PRO A 317 5.43 -1.13 18.28
N MET A 318 5.91 -1.18 19.52
CA MET A 318 6.38 -0.02 20.28
C MET A 318 7.75 -0.34 20.88
N TYR A 319 8.71 0.51 20.58
CA TYR A 319 10.06 0.42 21.09
C TYR A 319 10.22 1.17 22.41
N LYS A 320 10.83 0.50 23.37
CA LYS A 320 11.13 1.00 24.72
C LYS A 320 12.64 1.01 24.93
N ASN A 321 13.06 1.61 26.06
CA ASN A 321 14.46 1.62 26.47
C ASN A 321 15.40 2.18 25.39
N ASN A 322 15.02 3.32 24.79
CA ASN A 322 15.76 3.96 23.69
C ASN A 322 15.93 3.05 22.46
N GLY A 323 14.88 2.34 22.04
CA GLY A 323 14.91 1.56 20.80
C GLY A 323 15.44 0.13 20.91
N THR A 324 15.82 -0.33 22.12
CA THR A 324 16.48 -1.65 22.29
C THR A 324 15.52 -2.79 22.58
N GLU A 325 14.30 -2.49 23.02
CA GLU A 325 13.27 -3.48 23.34
C GLU A 325 12.02 -3.19 22.53
N VAL A 326 11.48 -4.19 21.82
CA VAL A 326 10.21 -4.08 21.11
C VAL A 326 9.10 -4.78 21.90
N VAL A 327 7.98 -4.09 22.05
CA VAL A 327 6.74 -4.62 22.66
C VAL A 327 5.64 -4.57 21.62
N CYS A 328 4.90 -5.67 21.48
CA CYS A 328 3.69 -5.70 20.66
C CYS A 328 2.51 -5.22 21.50
N GLU A 329 2.04 -4.00 21.24
CA GLU A 329 1.02 -3.33 22.04
C GLU A 329 -0.32 -3.28 21.30
N TYR A 330 -1.39 -3.35 22.09
CA TYR A 330 -2.74 -3.09 21.62
C TYR A 330 -3.09 -1.63 21.85
N ASP A 331 -3.49 -0.93 20.80
CA ASP A 331 -3.92 0.46 20.87
C ASP A 331 -5.17 0.63 20.00
N GLN A 332 -6.33 0.83 20.64
CA GLN A 332 -7.61 0.95 19.97
C GLN A 332 -7.67 2.16 19.02
N VAL A 333 -7.04 3.29 19.39
CA VAL A 333 -7.08 4.51 18.56
C VAL A 333 -6.33 4.25 17.25
N SER A 334 -5.16 3.61 17.35
CA SER A 334 -4.40 3.11 16.21
C SER A 334 -5.20 2.10 15.38
N ILE A 335 -5.79 1.08 15.99
CA ILE A 335 -6.53 0.03 15.26
C ILE A 335 -7.69 0.64 14.47
N ASN A 336 -8.37 1.66 15.02
CA ASN A 336 -9.46 2.34 14.32
C ASN A 336 -9.02 3.00 13.01
N THR A 337 -7.75 3.37 12.83
CA THR A 337 -7.26 3.95 11.56
C THR A 337 -7.14 2.92 10.43
N TRP A 338 -7.21 1.63 10.77
CA TRP A 338 -7.18 0.51 9.83
C TRP A 338 -8.56 -0.09 9.54
N MET A 339 -9.60 0.39 10.24
CA MET A 339 -10.97 -0.06 10.05
C MET A 339 -11.64 0.86 9.03
N TYR A 340 -12.00 0.29 7.87
CA TYR A 340 -12.60 1.04 6.78
C TYR A 340 -14.06 0.67 6.61
N ASP A 341 -14.87 1.66 6.26
CA ASP A 341 -16.24 1.45 5.77
C ASP A 341 -16.25 1.69 4.26
N PHE A 342 -16.86 0.78 3.51
CA PHE A 342 -16.98 0.83 2.05
C PHE A 342 -18.45 1.08 1.67
N ASP A 343 -18.96 2.22 2.11
CA ASP A 343 -20.37 2.63 2.02
C ASP A 343 -20.82 3.02 0.60
N ALA A 344 -19.90 3.05 -0.37
CA ALA A 344 -20.24 3.25 -1.78
C ALA A 344 -20.89 2.02 -2.44
N TYR A 345 -20.84 0.84 -1.80
CA TYR A 345 -21.43 -0.41 -2.30
C TYR A 345 -22.71 -0.79 -1.55
N LYS A 346 -23.66 -1.40 -2.28
CA LYS A 346 -24.90 -1.94 -1.68
C LYS A 346 -24.73 -3.34 -1.09
N LEU A 347 -23.69 -4.05 -1.52
CA LEU A 347 -23.34 -5.38 -1.05
C LEU A 347 -22.08 -5.27 -0.18
N PRO A 348 -21.92 -6.14 0.83
CA PRO A 348 -20.68 -6.18 1.60
C PRO A 348 -19.47 -6.38 0.69
N LEU A 349 -18.43 -5.57 0.90
CA LEU A 349 -17.11 -5.73 0.29
C LEU A 349 -16.18 -6.30 1.35
N TYR A 350 -15.55 -7.45 1.08
CA TYR A 350 -14.78 -8.21 2.05
C TYR A 350 -13.28 -8.15 1.83
#